data_AF-A0A9N7TTM4-F1
#
_entry.id   AF-A0A9N7TTM4-F1
#
_cell.length_a   1.000
_cell.length_b   1.000
_cell.length_c   1.000
_cell.angle_alpha   90.00
_cell.angle_beta   90.00
_cell.angle_gamma   90.00
#
_symmetry.space_group_name_H-M   'P 1'
#
loop_
_entity.id
_entity.type
_entity.pdbx_description
1 polymer ?
#
loop_
_entity_poly.entity_id
_entity_poly.type
_entity_poly.pdbx_seq_one_letter_code
_entity_poly.pdbx_strand_id
1 'polypeptide(L)'
;MSRRCRASRERQHVHCDSCYSRRCRAQVEVSVCCALIPCRLHCGALFHLCKEEDHLLLCPKVRVPCLNSGFGCPVQLPRSSQAAHLQVCPASVVCCSMEWLRWPTDDTNPHSNTTLQENVLKDNEGPGEALDVAVALADQSELYTRLKMSPCIRSRWRKKRRRK
;
A
#
# COMPACT_ATOMS: atom_id res chain seq x y z
N MET A 1 -4.39 32.01 3.65
CA MET A 1 -3.67 30.73 3.79
C MET A 1 -2.36 30.81 3.05
N SER A 2 -1.27 30.58 3.78
CA SER A 2 0.10 30.98 3.43
C SER A 2 0.57 30.36 2.12
N ARG A 3 0.63 31.19 1.06
CA ARG A 3 1.47 30.91 -0.11
C ARG A 3 2.91 30.93 0.39
N ARG A 4 3.44 29.77 0.76
CA ARG A 4 4.88 29.65 1.02
C ARG A 4 5.54 29.86 -0.33
N CYS A 5 6.06 31.07 -0.53
CA CYS A 5 6.72 31.50 -1.75
C CYS A 5 7.74 30.43 -2.17
N ARG A 6 7.40 29.69 -3.22
CA ARG A 6 8.26 28.72 -3.89
C ARG A 6 9.32 29.41 -4.77
N ALA A 7 9.50 30.72 -4.57
CA ALA A 7 10.38 31.60 -5.32
C ALA A 7 11.47 32.09 -4.36
N SER A 8 12.70 31.58 -4.52
CA SER A 8 14.00 32.26 -4.25
C SER A 8 15.15 31.28 -3.98
N ARG A 9 15.31 30.21 -4.79
CA ARG A 9 16.60 29.51 -4.91
C ARG A 9 16.84 29.09 -6.35
N GLU A 10 16.77 30.07 -7.24
CA GLU A 10 17.40 29.97 -8.55
C GLU A 10 18.88 29.68 -8.30
N ARG A 11 19.32 28.44 -8.51
CA ARG A 11 20.62 28.07 -9.08
C ARG A 11 21.75 29.08 -8.81
N GLN A 12 22.00 29.38 -7.54
CA GLN A 12 22.89 30.48 -7.18
C GLN A 12 24.34 30.17 -7.54
N HIS A 13 24.68 28.90 -7.77
CA HIS A 13 26.06 28.46 -7.95
C HIS A 13 26.19 27.62 -9.23
N VAL A 14 26.75 28.22 -10.28
CA VAL A 14 26.97 27.56 -11.58
C VAL A 14 27.73 26.24 -11.45
N HIS A 15 28.73 26.18 -10.57
CA HIS A 15 29.48 24.95 -10.31
C HIS A 15 28.61 23.92 -9.58
N CYS A 16 27.95 24.31 -8.49
CA CYS A 16 27.25 23.36 -7.64
C CYS A 16 26.11 22.66 -8.39
N ASP A 17 25.44 23.35 -9.32
CA ASP A 17 24.36 22.78 -10.15
C ASP A 17 24.78 21.49 -10.88
N SER A 18 26.04 21.41 -11.30
CA SER A 18 26.60 20.27 -12.05
C SER A 18 27.58 19.41 -11.24
N CYS A 19 27.92 19.81 -10.01
CA CYS A 19 28.89 19.10 -9.19
C CYS A 19 28.26 17.94 -8.39
N TYR A 20 28.70 16.72 -8.69
CA TYR A 20 28.32 15.49 -7.97
C TYR A 20 29.48 14.88 -7.17
N SER A 21 30.64 15.55 -7.13
CA SER A 21 31.86 15.05 -6.49
C SER A 21 31.79 15.16 -4.97
N ARG A 22 31.88 14.02 -4.27
CA ARG A 22 31.95 13.97 -2.79
C ARG A 22 33.17 14.67 -2.18
N ARG A 23 34.24 14.83 -2.97
CA ARG A 23 35.49 15.49 -2.58
C ARG A 23 35.81 16.62 -3.56
N CYS A 24 34.83 17.47 -3.83
CA CYS A 24 35.03 18.66 -4.64
C CYS A 24 36.15 19.54 -4.05
N ARG A 25 37.06 20.02 -4.92
CA ARG A 25 38.15 20.93 -4.59
C ARG A 25 37.98 22.32 -5.22
N ALA A 26 36.81 22.60 -5.78
CA ALA A 26 36.52 23.92 -6.34
C ALA A 26 36.63 24.98 -5.25
N GLN A 27 37.23 26.11 -5.60
CA GLN A 27 37.38 27.25 -4.70
C GLN A 27 36.00 27.80 -4.34
N VAL A 28 35.82 28.19 -3.08
CA VAL A 28 34.59 28.82 -2.61
C VAL A 28 34.56 30.25 -3.13
N GLU A 29 33.51 30.59 -3.87
CA GLU A 29 33.32 31.90 -4.48
C GLU A 29 31.81 32.20 -4.56
N VAL A 30 31.45 33.42 -4.19
CA VAL A 30 30.06 33.87 -4.15
C VAL A 30 29.44 33.71 -5.53
N SER A 31 28.24 33.13 -5.59
CA SER A 31 27.51 32.87 -6.84
C SER A 31 28.15 31.86 -7.81
N VAL A 32 29.29 31.24 -7.45
CA VAL A 32 29.95 30.22 -8.27
C VAL A 32 29.95 28.87 -7.56
N CYS A 33 30.49 28.82 -6.34
CA CYS A 33 30.68 27.59 -5.58
C CYS A 33 30.62 27.87 -4.07
N CYS A 34 29.84 27.07 -3.33
CA CYS A 34 29.80 27.15 -1.86
C CYS A 34 30.60 26.03 -1.19
N ALA A 35 30.84 26.18 0.12
CA ALA A 35 31.56 25.18 0.91
C ALA A 35 30.88 23.80 0.89
N LEU A 36 31.70 22.75 0.95
CA LEU A 36 31.22 21.40 1.26
C LEU A 36 30.91 21.29 2.75
N ILE A 37 29.76 20.72 3.08
CA ILE A 37 29.35 20.41 4.44
C ILE A 37 29.01 18.93 4.58
N PRO A 38 29.23 18.32 5.75
CA PRO A 38 28.69 17.02 6.06
C PRO A 38 27.18 17.11 6.34
N CYS A 39 26.47 16.01 6.07
CA CYS A 39 25.09 15.86 6.51
C CYS A 39 24.98 16.04 8.03
N ARG A 40 24.07 16.91 8.49
CA ARG A 40 23.81 17.14 9.93
C ARG A 40 23.25 15.91 10.66
N LEU A 41 22.67 14.96 9.92
CA LEU A 41 22.22 13.67 10.46
C LEU A 41 23.34 12.62 10.46
N HIS A 42 24.57 13.00 10.11
CA HIS A 42 25.74 12.12 10.12
C HIS A 42 25.53 10.85 9.29
N CYS A 43 24.92 10.97 8.11
CA CYS A 43 24.72 9.84 7.19
C CYS A 43 25.98 9.47 6.38
N GLY A 44 27.07 10.24 6.51
CA GLY A 44 28.32 10.04 5.76
C GLY A 44 28.39 10.75 4.40
N ALA A 45 27.33 11.45 4.00
CA ALA A 45 27.33 12.29 2.80
C ALA A 45 28.05 13.62 3.04
N LEU A 46 28.77 14.08 2.02
CA LEU A 46 29.38 15.40 1.88
C LEU A 46 28.83 16.02 0.61
N PHE A 47 28.38 17.27 0.68
CA PHE A 47 27.77 17.98 -0.43
C PHE A 47 27.91 19.50 -0.23
N HIS A 48 27.72 20.26 -1.31
CA HIS A 48 27.70 21.71 -1.25
C HIS A 48 26.54 22.20 -0.36
N LEU A 49 26.77 23.23 0.46
CA LEU A 49 25.76 23.81 1.36
C LEU A 49 24.42 24.10 0.66
N CYS A 50 24.45 24.60 -0.57
CA CYS A 50 23.24 24.88 -1.34
C CYS A 50 22.39 23.64 -1.67
N LYS A 51 22.94 22.42 -1.57
CA LYS A 51 22.25 21.14 -1.79
C LYS A 51 21.70 20.51 -0.52
N GLU A 52 21.75 21.21 0.62
CA GLU A 52 21.30 20.65 1.90
C GLU A 52 19.84 20.18 1.85
N GLU A 53 18.94 21.01 1.30
CA GLU A 53 17.52 20.66 1.21
C GLU A 53 17.27 19.46 0.27
N ASP A 54 17.93 19.43 -0.88
CA ASP A 54 17.86 18.31 -1.82
C ASP A 54 18.35 17.02 -1.17
N HIS A 55 19.44 17.10 -0.40
CA HIS A 55 19.95 15.95 0.33
C HIS A 55 18.94 15.45 1.37
N LEU A 56 18.22 16.31 2.08
CA LEU A 56 17.21 15.88 3.08
C LEU A 56 16.10 15.04 2.43
N LEU A 57 15.75 15.33 1.17
CA LEU A 57 14.79 14.52 0.40
C LEU A 57 15.29 13.10 0.12
N LEU A 58 16.60 12.86 0.14
CA LEU A 58 17.21 11.57 -0.17
C LEU A 58 17.85 10.87 1.04
N CYS A 59 18.20 11.62 2.09
CA CYS A 59 19.01 11.15 3.19
C CYS A 59 18.40 9.94 3.92
N PRO A 60 19.13 8.82 4.08
CA PRO A 60 18.59 7.60 4.70
C PRO A 60 18.23 7.77 6.19
N LYS A 61 18.76 8.80 6.84
CA LYS A 61 18.56 9.07 8.27
C LYS A 61 17.43 10.07 8.57
N VAL A 62 16.88 10.73 7.55
CA VAL A 62 15.72 11.62 7.76
C VAL A 62 14.53 10.78 8.20
N ARG A 63 13.86 11.22 9.27
CA ARG A 63 12.60 10.61 9.72
C ARG A 63 11.48 11.05 8.81
N VAL A 64 10.77 10.07 8.27
CA VAL A 64 9.66 10.24 7.36
C VAL A 64 8.49 9.38 7.85
N PRO A 65 7.25 9.74 7.50
CA PRO A 65 6.12 8.86 7.75
C PRO A 65 6.31 7.51 7.05
N CYS A 66 5.69 6.47 7.60
CA CYS A 66 5.56 5.18 6.92
C CYS A 66 4.94 5.38 5.54
N LEU A 67 5.36 4.56 4.57
CA LEU A 67 4.79 4.52 3.22
C LEU A 67 3.27 4.27 3.27
N ASN A 68 2.79 3.50 4.25
CA ASN A 68 1.38 3.22 4.48
C ASN A 68 0.71 4.18 5.48
N SER A 69 1.27 5.38 5.69
CA SER A 69 0.65 6.39 6.56
C SER A 69 -0.75 6.81 6.08
N GLY A 70 -0.98 6.84 4.76
CA GLY A 70 -2.31 7.07 4.18
C GLY A 70 -3.33 5.97 4.51
N PHE A 71 -2.87 4.76 4.84
CA PHE A 71 -3.70 3.64 5.30
C PHE A 71 -3.82 3.59 6.83
N GLY A 72 -3.35 4.62 7.53
CA GLY A 72 -3.47 4.74 8.99
C GLY A 72 -2.26 4.27 9.79
N CYS A 73 -1.11 3.98 9.18
CA CYS A 73 0.10 3.70 9.96
C CYS A 73 0.60 4.99 10.68
N PRO A 74 0.65 5.03 12.02
CA PRO A 74 1.08 6.23 12.75
C PRO A 74 2.61 6.36 12.85
N VAL A 75 3.37 5.37 12.37
CA VAL A 75 4.81 5.29 12.61
C VAL A 75 5.57 6.29 11.73
N GLN A 76 6.46 7.05 12.38
CA GLN A 76 7.51 7.81 11.70
C GLN A 76 8.88 7.24 12.04
N LEU A 77 9.71 7.02 11.03
CA LEU A 77 10.95 6.27 11.15
C LEU A 77 11.99 6.79 10.14
N PRO A 78 13.30 6.50 10.34
CA PRO A 78 14.31 6.80 9.34
C PRO A 78 13.95 6.16 8.00
N ARG A 79 14.20 6.88 6.89
CA ARG A 79 13.97 6.37 5.52
C ARG A 79 14.60 4.98 5.29
N SER A 80 15.81 4.76 5.79
CA SER A 80 16.52 3.47 5.72
C SER A 80 15.81 2.31 6.43
N SER A 81 14.96 2.59 7.42
CA SER A 81 14.22 1.58 8.19
C SER A 81 12.85 1.26 7.60
N GLN A 82 12.41 1.97 6.53
CA GLN A 82 11.09 1.75 5.93
C GLN A 82 10.88 0.32 5.43
N ALA A 83 11.86 -0.26 4.74
CA ALA A 83 11.76 -1.62 4.22
C ALA A 83 11.59 -2.67 5.34
N ALA A 84 12.36 -2.54 6.42
CA ALA A 84 12.25 -3.42 7.58
C ALA A 84 10.88 -3.26 8.27
N HIS A 85 10.41 -2.02 8.44
CA HIS A 85 9.10 -1.77 9.02
C HIS A 85 7.95 -2.33 8.16
N LEU A 86 8.04 -2.26 6.83
CA LEU A 86 6.99 -2.78 5.94
C LEU A 86 6.70 -4.27 6.14
N GLN A 87 7.68 -5.07 6.58
CA GLN A 87 7.47 -6.50 6.86
C GLN A 87 6.52 -6.76 8.05
N VAL A 88 6.37 -5.77 8.93
CA VAL A 88 5.59 -5.87 10.18
C VAL A 88 4.58 -4.72 10.30
N CYS A 89 4.33 -4.00 9.21
CA CYS A 89 3.52 -2.79 9.24
C CYS A 89 2.05 -3.17 9.48
N PRO A 90 1.36 -2.63 10.50
CA PRO A 90 -0.04 -2.96 10.72
C PRO A 90 -0.93 -2.45 9.58
N ALA A 91 -0.47 -1.45 8.83
CA ALA A 91 -1.16 -0.92 7.65
C ALA A 91 -0.58 -1.42 6.33
N SER A 92 0.38 -2.37 6.33
CA SER A 92 0.69 -3.09 5.09
C SER A 92 -0.48 -4.02 4.82
N VAL A 93 -1.25 -3.69 3.79
CA VAL A 93 -2.27 -4.59 3.25
C VAL A 93 -1.54 -5.83 2.75
N VAL A 94 -1.61 -6.91 3.53
CA VAL A 94 -1.34 -8.23 3.01
C VAL A 94 -2.53 -8.53 2.11
N CYS A 95 -2.30 -8.72 0.81
CA CYS A 95 -3.37 -9.12 -0.10
C CYS A 95 -4.09 -10.29 0.55
N CYS A 96 -5.38 -10.10 0.84
CA CYS A 96 -6.19 -11.23 1.23
C CYS A 96 -6.11 -12.19 0.04
N SER A 97 -5.59 -13.41 0.23
CA SER A 97 -5.62 -14.47 -0.79
C SER A 97 -7.06 -14.79 -1.24
N MET A 98 -8.05 -14.19 -0.59
CA MET A 98 -9.48 -14.22 -0.89
C MET A 98 -10.01 -12.91 -1.49
N GLU A 99 -9.17 -12.01 -2.03
CA GLU A 99 -9.67 -10.84 -2.78
C GLU A 99 -10.36 -11.24 -4.10
N TRP A 100 -10.14 -12.47 -4.55
CA TRP A 100 -10.88 -13.10 -5.65
C TRP A 100 -12.36 -13.41 -5.34
N LEU A 101 -12.82 -13.33 -4.09
CA LEU A 101 -14.21 -13.65 -3.71
C LEU A 101 -15.18 -12.46 -3.73
N ARG A 102 -14.86 -11.36 -4.41
CA ARG A 102 -15.72 -10.16 -4.45
C ARG A 102 -16.34 -9.80 -5.80
N TRP A 103 -16.03 -10.48 -6.89
CA TRP A 103 -16.69 -10.21 -8.17
C TRP A 103 -17.58 -11.38 -8.60
N PRO A 104 -18.88 -11.15 -8.83
CA PRO A 104 -19.70 -12.10 -9.57
C PRO A 104 -19.06 -12.27 -10.95
N THR A 105 -18.75 -13.49 -11.35
CA THR A 105 -18.56 -13.76 -12.77
C THR A 105 -19.90 -13.55 -13.45
N ASP A 106 -19.93 -12.58 -14.37
CA ASP A 106 -21.05 -12.40 -15.27
C ASP A 106 -20.92 -13.42 -16.40
N ASP A 107 -21.78 -14.42 -16.38
CA ASP A 107 -21.85 -15.51 -17.36
C ASP A 107 -22.15 -15.00 -18.79
N THR A 108 -22.44 -13.70 -18.95
CA THR A 108 -22.69 -13.08 -20.26
C THR A 108 -21.45 -12.46 -20.90
N ASN A 109 -20.29 -12.43 -20.23
CA ASN A 109 -19.05 -11.91 -20.81
C ASN A 109 -18.23 -12.99 -21.55
N PRO A 110 -18.13 -12.92 -22.90
CA PRO A 110 -17.38 -13.90 -23.71
C PRO A 110 -15.85 -13.82 -23.56
N HIS A 111 -15.34 -12.85 -22.78
CA HIS A 111 -13.93 -12.72 -22.42
C HIS A 111 -13.64 -13.08 -20.96
N SER A 112 -14.63 -13.61 -20.23
CA SER A 112 -14.37 -14.24 -18.94
C SER A 112 -13.40 -15.41 -19.16
N ASN A 113 -12.35 -15.49 -18.34
CA ASN A 113 -11.27 -16.45 -18.53
C ASN A 113 -11.69 -17.82 -17.95
N THR A 114 -12.76 -18.40 -18.51
CA THR A 114 -13.44 -19.62 -18.06
C THR A 114 -12.47 -20.78 -17.91
N THR A 115 -11.48 -20.89 -18.81
CA THR A 115 -10.44 -21.93 -18.80
C THR A 115 -9.53 -21.85 -17.57
N LEU A 116 -9.20 -20.64 -17.12
CA LEU A 116 -8.37 -20.42 -15.93
C LEU A 116 -9.16 -20.82 -14.67
N GLN A 117 -10.46 -20.53 -14.67
CA GLN A 117 -11.41 -20.87 -13.61
C GLN A 117 -11.63 -22.38 -13.49
N GLU A 118 -11.74 -23.08 -14.62
CA GLU A 118 -11.89 -24.53 -14.66
C GLU A 118 -10.64 -25.27 -14.15
N ASN A 119 -9.44 -24.75 -14.42
CA ASN A 119 -8.19 -25.32 -13.90
C ASN A 119 -8.05 -25.12 -12.38
N VAL A 120 -8.48 -23.97 -11.85
CA VAL A 120 -8.48 -23.70 -10.39
C VAL A 120 -9.49 -24.58 -9.65
N LEU A 121 -10.65 -24.87 -10.26
CA LEU A 121 -11.65 -25.78 -9.72
C LEU A 121 -11.18 -27.25 -9.75
N LYS A 122 -10.45 -27.66 -10.81
CA LYS A 122 -9.85 -29.00 -10.92
C LYS A 122 -8.74 -29.25 -9.88
N ASP A 123 -8.01 -28.21 -9.47
CA ASP A 123 -7.03 -28.31 -8.39
C ASP A 123 -7.68 -28.40 -6.99
N ASN A 124 -9.00 -28.17 -6.88
CA ASN A 124 -9.76 -28.17 -5.63
C ASN A 124 -10.78 -29.33 -5.53
N GLU A 125 -10.53 -30.47 -6.20
CA GLU A 125 -11.40 -31.65 -6.12
C GLU A 125 -11.21 -32.44 -4.80
N GLY A 126 -11.43 -31.76 -3.67
CA GLY A 126 -11.80 -32.39 -2.40
C GLY A 126 -13.31 -32.30 -2.20
N PRO A 127 -13.96 -33.27 -1.52
CA PRO A 127 -15.39 -33.22 -1.25
C PRO A 127 -15.66 -32.22 -0.10
N GLY A 128 -15.51 -30.94 -0.38
CA GLY A 128 -15.92 -29.84 0.49
C GLY A 128 -17.03 -29.08 -0.21
N GLU A 129 -18.17 -28.88 0.47
CA GLU A 129 -19.19 -27.92 0.05
C GLU A 129 -18.52 -26.61 -0.36
N ALA A 130 -18.95 -26.05 -1.48
CA ALA A 130 -18.40 -24.81 -2.02
C ALA A 130 -18.39 -23.76 -0.89
N LEU A 131 -17.18 -23.28 -0.57
CA LEU A 131 -16.89 -22.47 0.61
C LEU A 131 -17.77 -21.20 0.69
N ASP A 132 -18.17 -20.70 -0.47
CA ASP A 132 -19.12 -19.60 -0.66
C ASP A 132 -20.52 -19.91 -0.10
N VAL A 133 -21.05 -21.11 -0.36
CA VAL A 133 -22.35 -21.57 0.16
C VAL A 133 -22.28 -21.78 1.67
N ALA A 134 -21.19 -22.37 2.17
CA ALA A 134 -20.99 -22.60 3.60
C ALA A 134 -20.95 -21.28 4.39
N VAL A 135 -20.21 -20.28 3.89
CA VAL A 135 -20.11 -18.95 4.50
C VAL A 135 -21.43 -18.19 4.42
N ALA A 136 -22.14 -18.24 3.28
CA ALA A 136 -23.44 -17.59 3.13
C ALA A 136 -24.51 -18.16 4.09
N LEU A 137 -24.50 -19.47 4.33
CA LEU A 137 -25.41 -20.12 5.28
C LEU A 137 -25.09 -19.77 6.73
N ALA A 138 -23.80 -19.64 7.08
CA ALA A 138 -23.38 -19.20 8.41
C ALA A 138 -23.84 -17.76 8.70
N ASP A 139 -23.64 -16.82 7.77
CA ASP A 139 -24.10 -15.43 7.90
C ASP A 139 -25.63 -15.34 8.04
N GLN A 140 -26.38 -16.14 7.26
CA GLN A 140 -27.84 -16.20 7.36
C GLN A 140 -28.30 -16.67 8.75
N SER A 141 -27.61 -17.66 9.33
CA SER A 141 -27.97 -18.23 10.64
C SER A 141 -27.79 -17.23 11.79
N GLU A 142 -26.71 -16.45 11.74
CA GLU A 142 -26.42 -15.40 12.72
C GLU A 142 -27.44 -14.26 12.60
N LEU A 143 -27.78 -13.84 11.38
CA LEU A 143 -28.80 -12.82 11.13
C LEU A 143 -30.18 -13.23 11.65
N TYR A 144 -30.60 -14.47 11.43
CA TYR A 144 -31.89 -14.96 11.94
C TYR A 144 -31.96 -15.00 13.46
N THR A 145 -30.85 -15.38 14.10
CA THR A 145 -30.75 -15.40 15.56
C THR A 145 -30.87 -14.00 16.16
N ARG A 146 -30.17 -13.02 15.58
CA ARG A 146 -30.20 -11.63 16.05
C ARG A 146 -31.54 -10.95 15.83
N LEU A 147 -32.16 -11.17 14.67
CA LEU A 147 -33.43 -10.53 14.31
C LEU A 147 -34.66 -11.26 14.89
N LYS A 148 -34.47 -12.36 15.62
CA LYS A 148 -35.54 -13.27 16.09
C LYS A 148 -36.48 -13.69 14.95
N MET A 149 -35.93 -13.82 13.74
CA MET A 149 -36.67 -14.18 12.54
C MET A 149 -36.79 -15.70 12.47
N SER A 150 -38.01 -16.21 12.30
CA SER A 150 -38.22 -17.62 11.96
C SER A 150 -37.82 -17.86 10.48
N PRO A 151 -37.11 -18.97 10.15
CA PRO A 151 -36.74 -19.28 8.77
C PRO A 151 -37.97 -19.32 7.87
N CYS A 152 -38.05 -18.37 6.92
CA CYS A 152 -39.27 -18.17 6.13
C CYS A 152 -39.51 -19.30 5.09
N ILE A 153 -38.53 -20.18 4.87
CA ILE A 153 -38.57 -21.20 3.81
C ILE A 153 -38.35 -22.60 4.40
N ARG A 154 -39.35 -23.15 5.10
CA ARG A 154 -39.46 -24.61 5.25
C ARG A 154 -40.89 -25.14 5.43
N SER A 155 -41.87 -24.29 5.71
CA SER A 155 -43.26 -24.72 5.95
C SER A 155 -44.09 -24.92 4.66
N ARG A 156 -43.70 -24.34 3.51
CA ARG A 156 -44.47 -24.46 2.26
C ARG A 156 -44.10 -25.67 1.39
N TRP A 157 -42.89 -26.22 1.53
CA TRP A 157 -42.45 -27.38 0.74
C TRP A 157 -42.86 -28.74 1.33
N ARG A 158 -43.07 -28.83 2.65
CA ARG A 158 -43.45 -30.11 3.29
C ARG A 158 -44.91 -30.53 3.04
N LYS A 159 -45.81 -29.58 2.73
CA LYS A 159 -47.22 -29.90 2.38
C LYS A 159 -47.41 -30.32 0.92
N LYS A 160 -46.49 -29.99 0.01
CA LYS A 160 -46.57 -30.40 -1.41
C LYS A 160 -46.04 -31.82 -1.69
N ARG A 161 -45.21 -32.39 -0.80
CA ARG A 161 -44.71 -33.79 -0.90
C ARG A 161 -45.63 -34.87 -0.31
N ARG A 162 -46.81 -34.52 0.24
CA ARG A 162 -47.82 -35.48 0.74
C ARG A 162 -49.05 -35.63 -0.16
N ARG A 163 -49.03 -35.05 -1.37
CA ARG A 163 -50.12 -35.13 -2.37
C ARG A 163 -49.64 -35.57 -3.76
N LYS A 164 -48.56 -36.34 -3.81
CA LYS A 164 -48.21 -37.18 -4.97
C LYS A 164 -47.95 -38.57 -4.45
#